data_AF-A0A4R6P4I8-F1
#
_entry.id   AF-A0A4R6P4I8-F1
#
_cell.length_a   1.000
_cell.length_b   1.000
_cell.length_c   1.000
_cell.angle_alpha   90.00
_cell.angle_beta   90.00
_cell.angle_gamma   90.00
#
_symmetry.space_group_name_H-M   'P 1'
#
loop_
_entity.id
_entity.type
_entity.pdbx_description
1 polymer ?
#
loop_
_entity_poly.entity_id
_entity_poly.type
_entity_poly.pdbx_seq_one_letter_code
_entity_poly.pdbx_strand_id
1 'polypeptide(L)'
;MFSVAANRRFKHKIVLEPSARSVENQWLGVTFRESKTFVQFREGRPYLPQGARLTSADDDQRREFYRLRRRENNETDFVYPPLTYTVSESDLVPPA
;
A
#
# COMPACT_ATOMS: atom_id res chain seq x y z
N MET A 1 10.67 -21.84 8.94
CA MET A 1 11.46 -20.93 9.80
C MET A 1 11.96 -19.78 8.93
N PHE A 2 11.69 -18.53 9.28
CA PHE A 2 12.07 -17.35 8.49
C PHE A 2 13.55 -16.99 8.71
N SER A 3 14.30 -16.63 7.65
CA SER A 3 15.72 -16.24 7.74
C SER A 3 16.02 -14.96 6.97
N VAL A 4 16.52 -13.95 7.68
CA VAL A 4 16.90 -12.65 7.10
C VAL A 4 18.11 -12.78 6.16
N ALA A 5 19.03 -13.70 6.46
CA ALA A 5 20.22 -13.92 5.63
C ALA A 5 19.86 -14.47 4.24
N ALA A 6 18.85 -15.35 4.15
CA ALA A 6 18.35 -15.87 2.89
C ALA A 6 17.63 -14.78 2.06
N ASN A 7 16.87 -13.90 2.72
CA ASN A 7 16.19 -12.77 2.06
C ASN A 7 17.17 -11.75 1.48
N ARG A 8 18.34 -11.57 2.10
CA ARG A 8 19.41 -10.68 1.60
C ARG A 8 20.19 -11.26 0.43
N ARG A 9 20.34 -12.58 0.35
CA ARG A 9 21.24 -13.24 -0.61
C ARG A 9 20.58 -13.59 -1.95
N PHE A 10 19.25 -13.70 -1.98
CA PHE A 10 18.51 -14.14 -3.17
C PHE A 10 17.39 -13.15 -3.49
N LYS A 11 17.15 -12.86 -4.77
CA LYS A 11 15.93 -12.16 -5.22
C LYS A 11 14.77 -13.14 -5.15
N HIS A 12 13.79 -12.83 -4.31
CA HIS A 12 12.58 -13.63 -4.17
C HIS A 12 11.50 -13.12 -5.11
N LYS A 13 10.89 -14.03 -5.88
CA LYS A 13 9.72 -13.72 -6.71
C LYS A 13 8.49 -14.30 -6.03
N ILE A 14 7.54 -13.46 -5.69
CA ILE A 14 6.21 -13.93 -5.26
C ILE A 14 5.48 -14.38 -6.52
N VAL A 15 5.13 -15.66 -6.59
CA VAL A 15 4.36 -16.26 -7.69
C VAL A 15 3.01 -16.66 -7.14
N LEU A 16 1.94 -16.20 -7.78
CA LEU A 16 0.59 -16.67 -7.50
C LEU A 16 0.43 -18.06 -8.11
N GLU A 17 0.48 -19.12 -7.28
CA GLU A 17 -0.01 -20.43 -7.70
C GLU A 17 -1.55 -20.45 -7.60
N PRO A 18 -2.27 -20.87 -8.65
CA PRO A 18 -3.71 -21.01 -8.57
C PRO A 18 -4.06 -22.20 -7.66
N SER A 19 -4.57 -21.92 -6.45
CA SER A 19 -5.11 -22.97 -5.58
C SER A 19 -6.44 -23.48 -6.14
N ALA A 20 -6.62 -24.81 -6.20
CA ALA A 20 -7.82 -25.50 -6.70
C ALA A 20 -9.15 -25.19 -5.97
N ARG A 21 -9.12 -24.30 -4.97
CA ARG A 21 -10.31 -23.76 -4.30
C ARG A 21 -10.20 -22.24 -4.34
N SER A 22 -11.01 -21.62 -5.19
CA SER A 22 -11.29 -20.19 -5.16
C SER A 22 -12.16 -19.89 -3.93
N VAL A 23 -11.59 -20.03 -2.74
CA VAL A 23 -12.13 -19.23 -1.63
C VAL A 23 -11.76 -17.82 -2.00
N GLU A 24 -12.74 -16.93 -2.11
CA GLU A 24 -12.52 -15.50 -2.21
C GLU A 24 -11.66 -15.11 -1.00
N ASN A 25 -10.35 -15.12 -1.18
CA ASN A 25 -9.44 -14.51 -0.24
C ASN A 25 -9.85 -13.05 -0.27
N GLN A 26 -10.55 -12.60 0.77
CA GLN A 26 -10.72 -11.19 1.05
C GLN A 26 -9.30 -10.67 1.23
N TRP A 27 -8.68 -10.23 0.13
CA TRP A 27 -7.41 -9.56 0.17
C TRP A 27 -7.63 -8.40 1.12
N LEU A 28 -7.05 -8.50 2.32
CA LEU A 28 -6.90 -7.35 3.18
C LEU A 28 -6.17 -6.34 2.30
N GLY A 29 -6.83 -5.23 1.95
CA GLY A 29 -6.33 -4.21 1.04
C GLY A 29 -5.14 -3.49 1.67
N VAL A 30 -4.05 -4.22 1.90
CA VAL A 30 -2.77 -3.69 2.32
C VAL A 30 -2.15 -3.11 1.06
N THR A 31 -2.57 -1.88 0.73
CA THR A 31 -1.71 -1.03 -0.06
C THR A 31 -0.41 -0.93 0.72
N PHE A 32 0.70 -1.36 0.12
CA PHE A 32 2.03 -1.08 0.62
C PHE A 32 2.25 0.45 0.55
N ARG A 33 1.60 1.19 1.44
CA ARG A 33 2.11 2.46 1.93
C ARG A 33 3.28 2.13 2.84
N GLU A 34 4.21 3.06 3.03
CA GLU A 34 5.28 2.89 4.02
C GLU A 34 4.69 2.30 5.31
N SER A 35 5.13 1.08 5.63
CA SER A 35 4.77 0.43 6.89
C SER A 35 5.06 1.44 8.00
N LYS A 36 4.03 1.79 8.80
CA LYS A 36 4.00 2.81 9.89
C LYS A 36 3.33 4.16 9.58
N THR A 37 2.71 4.39 8.43
CA THR A 37 1.81 5.55 8.30
C THR A 37 0.53 5.28 9.09
N PHE A 38 0.35 5.92 10.26
CA PHE A 38 -0.85 5.79 11.08
C PHE A 38 -1.91 6.80 10.65
N VAL A 39 -3.05 6.32 10.14
CA VAL A 39 -4.20 7.16 9.81
C VAL A 39 -5.02 7.39 11.07
N GLN A 40 -5.26 8.66 11.41
CA GLN A 40 -6.11 9.06 12.52
C GLN A 40 -7.52 9.35 12.01
N PHE A 41 -8.53 8.80 12.66
CA PHE A 41 -9.92 9.12 12.32
C PHE A 41 -10.45 10.20 13.27
N ARG A 42 -10.89 11.32 12.70
CA ARG A 42 -11.55 12.42 13.43
C ARG A 42 -12.92 12.64 12.82
N GLU A 43 -13.98 12.48 13.60
CA GLU A 43 -15.37 12.62 13.12
C GLU A 43 -15.67 11.72 11.89
N GLY A 44 -15.14 10.49 11.89
CA GLY A 44 -15.30 9.54 10.79
C GLY A 44 -14.50 9.86 9.53
N ARG A 45 -13.60 10.85 9.57
CA ARG A 45 -12.75 11.23 8.44
C ARG A 45 -11.28 10.84 8.70
N PRO A 46 -10.59 10.24 7.72
CA PRO A 46 -9.19 9.86 7.87
C PRO A 46 -8.24 11.05 7.67
N TYR A 47 -7.25 11.16 8.56
CA TYR A 47 -6.20 12.17 8.56
C TYR A 47 -4.83 11.52 8.67
N LEU A 48 -3.88 12.05 7.90
CA LEU A 48 -2.47 11.66 7.96
C LEU A 48 -1.80 12.28 9.21
N PRO A 49 -0.67 11.73 9.68
CA PRO A 49 0.06 12.26 10.84
C PRO A 49 0.41 13.76 10.73
N GLN A 50 0.68 14.22 9.51
CA GLN A 50 0.93 15.63 9.18
C GLN A 50 -0.31 16.53 9.18
N GLY A 51 -1.50 16.00 9.49
CA GLY A 51 -2.75 16.75 9.59
C GLY A 51 -3.53 16.91 8.28
N ALA A 52 -2.97 16.50 7.15
CA ALA A 52 -3.69 16.48 5.87
C ALA A 52 -4.78 15.40 5.88
N ARG A 53 -5.96 15.72 5.34
CA ARG A 53 -7.04 14.74 5.16
C ARG A 53 -6.65 13.74 4.07
N LEU A 54 -6.86 12.45 4.32
CA LEU A 54 -6.71 11.40 3.33
C LEU A 54 -8.00 11.26 2.50
N THR A 55 -7.89 11.21 1.18
CA THR A 55 -9.04 11.05 0.27
C THR A 55 -8.86 9.88 -0.70
N SER A 56 -9.94 9.43 -1.32
CA SER A 56 -9.82 8.51 -2.46
C SER A 56 -9.17 9.24 -3.63
N ALA A 57 -8.31 8.54 -4.36
CA ALA A 57 -7.64 9.06 -5.54
C ALA A 57 -8.62 9.20 -6.72
N ASP A 58 -8.58 10.33 -7.40
CA ASP A 58 -9.23 10.47 -8.71
C ASP A 58 -8.46 9.71 -9.81
N ASP A 59 -8.98 9.69 -11.03
CA ASP A 59 -8.38 8.92 -12.12
C ASP A 59 -6.98 9.41 -12.54
N ASP A 60 -6.69 10.71 -12.41
CA ASP A 60 -5.36 11.26 -12.68
C ASP A 60 -4.37 10.85 -11.60
N GLN A 61 -4.76 10.99 -10.34
CA GLN A 61 -3.99 10.59 -9.17
C GLN A 61 -3.72 9.08 -9.16
N ARG A 62 -4.69 8.26 -9.57
CA ARG A 62 -4.50 6.81 -9.73
C ARG A 62 -3.42 6.50 -10.77
N ARG A 63 -3.43 7.18 -11.91
CA ARG A 63 -2.41 7.02 -12.96
C ARG A 63 -1.03 7.44 -12.47
N GLU A 64 -0.94 8.57 -11.78
CA GLU A 64 0.30 9.05 -11.17
C GLU A 64 0.84 8.05 -10.15
N PHE A 65 0.00 7.54 -9.26
CA PHE A 65 0.37 6.54 -8.26
C PHE A 65 1.02 5.30 -8.89
N TYR A 66 0.46 4.77 -9.97
CA TYR A 66 1.06 3.62 -10.66
C TYR A 66 2.41 3.93 -11.32
N ARG A 67 2.64 5.18 -11.74
CA ARG A 67 3.97 5.61 -12.21
C ARG A 67 4.96 5.65 -11.05
N LEU A 68 4.57 6.18 -9.89
CA LEU A 68 5.41 6.17 -8.68
C LEU A 68 5.74 4.75 -8.24
N ARG A 69 4.75 3.84 -8.23
CA ARG A 69 4.95 2.42 -7.91
C ARG A 69 5.89 1.72 -8.89
N ARG A 70 5.87 2.11 -10.17
CA ARG A 70 6.85 1.61 -11.15
C ARG A 70 8.26 2.11 -10.83
N ARG A 71 8.41 3.35 -10.38
CA ARG A 71 9.70 3.91 -9.97
C ARG A 71 10.23 3.21 -8.72
N GLU A 72 9.40 3.07 -7.68
CA GLU A 72 9.71 2.28 -6.47
C GLU A 72 10.27 0.89 -6.81
N ASN A 73 9.67 0.17 -7.76
CA ASN A 73 10.12 -1.16 -8.13
C ASN A 73 11.47 -1.20 -8.89
N ASN A 74 11.86 -0.10 -9.55
CA ASN A 74 13.03 -0.07 -10.44
C ASN A 74 14.21 0.73 -9.88
N GLU A 75 13.94 1.73 -9.03
CA GLU A 75 14.92 2.64 -8.45
C GLU A 75 15.19 2.22 -7.00
N THR A 76 16.46 2.04 -6.63
CA THR A 76 16.82 1.50 -5.30
C THR A 76 16.75 2.56 -4.19
N ASP A 77 16.78 3.82 -4.58
CA ASP A 77 16.80 5.02 -3.75
C ASP A 77 15.53 5.87 -3.89
N PHE A 78 14.46 5.30 -4.46
CA PHE A 78 13.20 6.01 -4.64
C PHE A 78 12.55 6.36 -3.30
N VAL A 79 12.11 7.61 -3.19
CA VAL A 79 11.33 8.13 -2.06
C VAL A 79 9.99 8.61 -2.58
N TYR A 80 8.91 8.15 -1.95
CA TYR A 80 7.57 8.63 -2.31
C TYR A 80 7.42 10.13 -1.99
N PRO A 81 6.86 10.94 -2.89
CA PRO A 81 6.43 12.27 -2.53
C PRO A 81 5.28 12.19 -1.50
N PRO A 82 5.04 13.24 -0.71
CA PRO A 82 3.89 13.28 0.19
C PRO A 82 2.58 13.13 -0.59
N LEU A 83 1.84 12.04 -0.34
CA LEU A 83 0.54 11.80 -0.95
C LEU A 83 -0.58 12.04 0.06
N THR A 84 -1.60 12.78 -0.34
CA THR A 84 -2.82 13.04 0.46
C THR A 84 -4.01 12.19 -0.01
N TYR A 85 -3.75 11.21 -0.89
CA TYR A 85 -4.76 10.34 -1.47
C TYR A 85 -4.37 8.86 -1.35
N THR A 86 -5.35 7.97 -1.46
CA THR A 86 -5.16 6.51 -1.52
C THR A 86 -5.91 5.91 -2.70
N VAL A 87 -5.35 4.85 -3.28
CA VAL A 87 -6.01 4.03 -4.31
C VAL A 87 -6.82 2.87 -3.72
N SER A 88 -6.77 2.68 -2.40
CA SER A 88 -7.47 1.61 -1.69
C SER A 88 -8.55 2.15 -0.79
N GLU A 89 -9.79 1.74 -1.03
CA GLU A 89 -10.94 2.20 -0.26
C GLU A 89 -10.88 1.77 1.21
N SER A 90 -10.24 0.63 1.51
CA SER A 90 -10.09 0.13 2.88
C SER A 90 -9.27 1.05 3.77
N ASP A 91 -8.37 1.87 3.18
CA ASP A 91 -7.60 2.86 3.94
C ASP A 91 -8.48 3.98 4.51
N LEU A 92 -9.68 4.16 3.96
CA LEU A 92 -10.66 5.18 4.37
C LEU A 92 -11.68 4.65 5.37
N VAL A 93 -11.64 3.36 5.68
CA VAL A 93 -12.57 2.72 6.63
C VAL A 93 -11.93 2.76 8.02
N PRO A 94 -12.63 3.27 9.06
CA PRO A 94 -12.12 3.22 10.41
C PRO A 94 -11.97 1.76 10.88
N PRO A 95 -10.92 1.44 11.65
CA PRO A 95 -10.83 0.13 12.29
C PRO A 95 -12.02 -0.03 13.24
N ALA A 96 -12.69 -1.19 13.16
CA ALA A 96 -13.77 -1.59 14.05
C ALA A 96 -13.25 -2.07 15.41
#